data_AF-A0A8X6NNX8-F1
#
_entry.id   AF-A0A8X6NNX8-F1
#
_cell.length_a   1.000
_cell.length_b   1.000
_cell.length_c   1.000
_cell.angle_alpha   90.00
_cell.angle_beta   90.00
_cell.angle_gamma   90.00
#
_symmetry.space_group_name_H-M   'P 1'
#
loop_
_entity.id
_entity.type
_entity.pdbx_description
1 polymer ?
#
loop_
_entity_poly.entity_id
_entity_poly.type
_entity_poly.pdbx_seq_one_letter_code
_entity_poly.pdbx_strand_id
1 'polypeptide(L)' 'KRNCPGYTAAMIELFLYLTTIMQKFTILVPDTEPLPDSDGTADLFLIPKPYKLKFVPRL' A
#
# COMPACT_ATOMS: atom_id res chain seq x y z
N LYS A 1 15.77 -20.59 -15.57
CA LYS A 1 15.58 -19.23 -15.04
C LYS A 1 14.11 -18.81 -15.27
N ARG A 2 13.30 -18.66 -14.22
CA ARG A 2 11.87 -18.28 -14.25
C ARG A 2 11.65 -17.04 -13.39
N ASN A 3 12.49 -16.02 -13.61
CA ASN A 3 12.38 -14.79 -12.85
C ASN A 3 11.21 -13.97 -13.37
N CYS A 4 10.60 -13.16 -12.50
CA CYS A 4 9.53 -12.25 -12.91
C CYS A 4 10.07 -11.28 -13.98
N PRO A 5 9.54 -11.31 -15.23
CA PRO A 5 10.01 -10.41 -16.28
C PRO A 5 9.68 -8.94 -15.96
N GLY A 6 8.68 -8.70 -15.10
CA GLY A 6 8.27 -7.36 -14.67
C GLY A 6 9.01 -6.81 -13.47
N TYR A 7 10.01 -7.51 -12.90
CA TYR A 7 10.64 -7.11 -11.63
C TYR A 7 11.15 -5.66 -11.64
N THR A 8 11.91 -5.27 -12.66
CA THR A 8 12.47 -3.92 -12.75
C THR A 8 11.38 -2.86 -12.85
N ALA A 9 10.35 -3.08 -13.68
CA ALA A 9 9.24 -2.14 -13.82
C ALA A 9 8.45 -2.00 -12.51
N ALA A 10 8.10 -3.13 -11.88
CA ALA A 10 7.36 -3.15 -10.62
C ALA A 10 8.09 -2.41 -9.49
N MET A 11 9.42 -2.53 -9.41
CA MET A 11 10.20 -1.81 -8.40
C MET A 11 10.22 -0.30 -8.64
N ILE A 12 10.30 0.13 -9.90
CA ILE A 12 10.23 1.56 -10.26
C ILE A 12 8.85 2.13 -9.92
N GLU A 13 7.77 1.44 -10.30
CA GLU A 13 6.40 1.84 -10.00
C GLU A 13 6.15 1.92 -8.50
N LEU A 14 6.52 0.88 -7.75
CA LEU A 14 6.35 0.85 -6.30
C LEU A 14 7.08 2.00 -5.62
N PHE A 15 8.32 2.27 -6.04
CA PHE A 15 9.10 3.38 -5.50
C PHE A 15 8.42 4.72 -5.77
N LEU A 16 8.05 5.00 -7.02
CA LEU A 16 7.45 6.28 -7.40
C LEU A 16 6.10 6.48 -6.72
N TYR A 17 5.24 5.47 -6.68
CA TYR A 17 3.93 5.57 -6.03
C TYR A 17 4.06 5.76 -4.53
N LEU A 18 4.85 4.91 -3.85
CA LEU A 18 4.98 4.97 -2.40
C LEU A 18 5.60 6.30 -1.96
N THR A 19 6.71 6.70 -2.58
CA THR A 19 7.39 7.96 -2.21
C THR A 19 6.54 9.18 -2.50
N THR A 20 5.86 9.25 -3.65
CA THR A 20 4.96 10.38 -3.97
C THR A 20 3.82 10.50 -2.96
N ILE A 21 3.20 9.37 -2.59
CA ILE A 21 2.13 9.35 -1.59
C ILE A 21 2.68 9.81 -0.24
N MET A 22 3.80 9.25 0.22
CA MET A 22 4.38 9.57 1.52
C MET A 22 4.93 10.99 1.62
N GLN A 23 5.43 11.57 0.51
CA GLN A 23 5.89 12.95 0.47
C GLN A 23 4.73 13.94 0.58
N LYS A 24 3.61 13.64 -0.09
CA LYS A 24 2.45 14.54 -0.18
C LYS A 24 1.43 14.36 0.94
N PHE A 25 1.38 13.20 1.59
CA PHE A 25 0.31 12.89 2.55
C PHE A 25 0.84 12.27 3.85
N THR A 26 0.21 12.65 4.96
CA THR A 26 0.19 11.89 6.21
C THR A 26 -0.96 10.91 6.13
N ILE A 27 -0.66 9.62 6.22
CA ILE A 27 -1.66 8.54 6.18
C ILE A 27 -2.06 8.20 7.61
N LEU A 28 -3.35 8.21 7.89
CA LEU A 28 -3.92 7.94 9.20
C LEU A 28 -5.04 6.90 9.09
N VAL A 29 -5.33 6.22 10.20
CA VAL A 29 -6.57 5.46 10.35
C VAL A 29 -7.70 6.45 10.67
N PRO A 30 -8.87 6.38 10.02
CA PRO A 30 -10.01 7.22 10.37
C PRO A 30 -10.43 6.99 11.83
N ASP A 31 -10.83 8.05 12.54
CA ASP A 31 -11.22 7.99 13.96
C ASP A 31 -12.43 7.05 14.21
N THR A 32 -13.19 6.74 13.17
CA THR A 32 -14.36 5.85 13.20
C THR A 32 -14.04 4.38 12.97
N GLU A 33 -12.79 4.03 12.63
CA GLU A 33 -12.41 2.67 12.24
C GLU A 33 -11.30 2.10 13.15
N PRO A 34 -11.31 0.78 13.40
CA PRO A 34 -10.22 0.12 14.11
C PRO A 34 -8.94 0.13 13.26
N LEU A 35 -7.79 -0.10 13.92
CA LEU A 35 -6.52 -0.32 13.23
C LEU A 35 -6.68 -1.50 12.24
N PRO A 36 -6.17 -1.38 10.99
CA PRO A 36 -6.22 -2.47 10.02
C PRO A 36 -5.50 -3.72 10.55
N ASP A 37 -6.10 -4.87 10.28
CA ASP A 37 -5.50 -6.18 10.58
C ASP A 37 -4.27 -6.41 9.69
N SER A 38 -3.20 -6.93 10.29
CA SER A 38 -1.99 -7.33 9.55
C SER A 38 -2.15 -8.66 8.82
N ASP A 39 -3.16 -9.45 9.16
CA ASP A 39 -3.43 -10.72 8.52
C ASP A 39 -4.01 -10.51 7.10
N GLY A 40 -3.48 -11.28 6.15
CA GLY A 40 -3.97 -11.29 4.78
C GLY A 40 -4.95 -12.43 4.51
N THR A 41 -5.81 -12.26 3.52
CA THR A 41 -6.57 -13.34 2.90
C THR A 41 -5.73 -13.92 1.77
N ALA A 42 -5.49 -15.24 1.81
CA ALA A 42 -4.78 -15.96 0.77
C ALA A 42 -5.78 -16.64 -0.18
N ASP A 43 -5.74 -16.25 -1.45
CA ASP A 43 -6.34 -16.99 -2.55
C ASP A 43 -5.26 -17.17 -3.63
N LEU A 44 -5.37 -16.53 -4.80
CA LEU A 44 -4.28 -16.46 -5.77
C LEU A 44 -3.11 -15.55 -5.31
N PHE A 45 -3.41 -14.55 -4.49
CA PHE A 45 -2.45 -13.62 -3.89
C PHE A 45 -2.70 -13.51 -2.38
N LEU A 46 -1.67 -13.14 -1.63
CA LEU A 46 -1.82 -12.72 -0.23
C LEU A 46 -2.10 -11.21 -0.21
N ILE A 47 -3.35 -10.84 0.07
CA ILE A 47 -3.80 -9.45 0.11
C ILE A 47 -4.37 -9.12 1.49
N PRO A 48 -4.21 -7.89 2.00
CA PRO A 48 -4.83 -7.49 3.26
C PRO A 48 -6.36 -7.49 3.14
N LYS A 49 -7.05 -7.71 4.27
CA LYS A 49 -8.51 -7.52 4.35
C LYS A 49 -8.86 -6.06 3.99
N PRO A 50 -10.04 -5.76 3.43
CA PRO A 50 -10.41 -4.37 3.12
C PRO A 50 -10.42 -3.46 4.36
N TYR A 51 -9.78 -2.29 4.28
CA TYR A 51 -9.74 -1.26 5.32
C TYR A 51 -9.77 0.14 4.70
N LYS A 52 -10.16 1.17 5.48
CA LYS A 52 -10.09 2.56 5.03
C LYS A 52 -8.88 3.28 5.62
N LEU A 53 -8.43 4.29 4.87
CA LEU A 53 -7.35 5.19 5.25
C LEU A 53 -7.80 6.64 5.04
N LYS A 54 -7.28 7.53 5.88
CA LYS A 54 -7.44 8.99 5.75
C LYS A 54 -6.12 9.59 5.29
N PHE A 55 -6.15 10.30 4.15
CA PHE A 55 -5.00 10.98 3.57
C PHE A 55 -5.08 12.47 3.90
N VAL A 56 -4.13 12.97 4.69
CA VAL A 56 -4.04 14.40 5.06
C VAL A 56 -2.88 15.04 4.31
N PRO A 57 -3.09 16.06 3.45
CA PRO A 57 -2.01 16.72 2.73
C PRO A 57 -0.93 17.28 3.65
N ARG A 58 0.34 17.14 3.25
CA ARG A 58 1.49 17.81 3.86
C ARG A 58 1.74 19.13 3.12
N LEU A 59 1.90 20.21 3.88
CA LEU A 59 2.29 21.54 3.37
C LEU A 59 3.79 21.58 3.08
#